data_AF-A0A2E4PPR1-F1
#
_entry.id   AF-A0A2E4PPR1-F1
#
_cell.length_a   1.000
_cell.length_b   1.000
_cell.length_c   1.000
_cell.angle_alpha   90.00
_cell.angle_beta   90.00
_cell.angle_gamma   90.00
#
_symmetry.space_group_name_H-M   'P 1'
#
loop_
_entity.id
_entity.type
_entity.pdbx_description
1 polymer ?
#
loop_
_entity_poly.entity_id
_entity_poly.type
_entity_poly.pdbx_seq_one_letter_code
_entity_poly.pdbx_strand_id
1 'polypeptide(L)'
;MQFTLSRSAHILLIRGISLVFALGSLYGIWDNREFFLLSPFYFIAFIDFSFAILFLYFVFSFKSVVNETPQYLLYGILAFWAYTISAGIIGSIVRSQSIGLIETARIAGGYTVPTFILSELLYVVLLPSIMFLFILYFLRTYSRST
;
A
#
# COMPACT_ATOMS: atom_id res chain seq x y z
N MET A 1 28.65 -14.14 2.65
CA MET A 1 27.52 -15.11 2.66
C MET A 1 26.36 -14.49 1.90
N GLN A 2 26.01 -14.99 0.72
CA GLN A 2 24.74 -14.62 0.06
C GLN A 2 23.64 -15.45 0.73
N PHE A 3 22.73 -14.79 1.46
CA PHE A 3 21.54 -15.43 1.97
C PHE A 3 20.60 -15.70 0.78
N THR A 4 20.54 -16.94 0.31
CA THR A 4 19.60 -17.37 -0.72
C THR A 4 18.36 -17.97 -0.05
N LEU A 5 17.23 -17.28 -0.16
CA LEU A 5 15.95 -17.80 0.33
C LEU A 5 15.54 -19.03 -0.48
N SER A 6 15.02 -20.07 0.19
CA SER A 6 14.47 -21.23 -0.50
C SER A 6 13.21 -20.83 -1.31
N ARG A 7 12.84 -21.65 -2.31
CA ARG A 7 11.63 -21.41 -3.11
C ARG A 7 10.37 -21.34 -2.24
N SER A 8 10.26 -22.23 -1.25
CA SER A 8 9.15 -22.23 -0.30
C SER A 8 9.12 -20.96 0.56
N ALA A 9 10.28 -20.45 0.96
CA ALA A 9 10.37 -19.21 1.73
C ALA A 9 9.93 -17.99 0.89
N HIS A 10 10.31 -17.91 -0.39
CA HIS A 10 9.82 -16.85 -1.28
C HIS A 10 8.30 -16.89 -1.45
N ILE A 11 7.73 -18.07 -1.68
CA ILE A 11 6.28 -18.24 -1.82
C ILE A 11 5.56 -17.79 -0.54
N LEU A 12 6.05 -18.21 0.62
CA LEU A 12 5.47 -17.83 1.90
C LEU A 12 5.56 -16.32 2.15
N LEU A 13 6.71 -15.72 1.84
CA LEU A 13 6.94 -14.28 2.00
C LEU A 13 5.98 -13.46 1.13
N ILE A 14 5.85 -13.78 -0.15
CA ILE A 14 4.98 -13.04 -1.07
C ILE A 14 3.50 -13.23 -0.71
N ARG A 15 3.10 -14.43 -0.27
CA ARG A 15 1.77 -14.66 0.29
C ARG A 15 1.53 -13.85 1.56
N GLY A 16 2.49 -13.80 2.47
CA GLY A 16 2.43 -12.98 3.68
C GLY A 16 2.27 -11.50 3.35
N ILE A 17 3.06 -10.98 2.42
CA ILE A 17 2.96 -9.59 1.93
C ILE A 17 1.58 -9.32 1.33
N SER A 18 1.07 -10.23 0.49
CA SER A 18 -0.25 -10.09 -0.11
C SER A 18 -1.35 -10.09 0.96
N LEU A 19 -1.22 -10.93 2.00
CA LEU A 19 -2.15 -10.92 3.12
C LEU A 19 -2.10 -9.60 3.90
N VAL A 20 -0.91 -9.06 4.17
CA VAL A 20 -0.74 -7.75 4.82
C VAL A 20 -1.40 -6.65 3.99
N PHE A 21 -1.26 -6.68 2.67
CA PHE A 21 -1.93 -5.72 1.78
C PHE A 21 -3.45 -5.86 1.81
N ALA A 22 -3.98 -7.08 1.78
CA ALA A 22 -5.41 -7.31 1.91
C ALA A 22 -5.97 -6.77 3.23
N LEU A 23 -5.29 -7.06 4.35
CA LEU A 23 -5.67 -6.57 5.67
C LEU A 23 -5.53 -5.06 5.79
N GLY A 24 -4.48 -4.48 5.21
CA GLY A 24 -4.27 -3.03 5.16
C GLY A 24 -5.39 -2.32 4.41
N SER A 25 -5.84 -2.86 3.28
CA SER A 25 -6.99 -2.31 2.54
C SER A 25 -8.29 -2.42 3.35
N LEU A 26 -8.56 -3.55 4.00
CA LEU A 26 -9.74 -3.68 4.88
C LEU A 26 -9.67 -2.72 6.08
N TYR A 27 -8.46 -2.52 6.63
CA TYR A 27 -8.23 -1.53 7.67
C TYR A 27 -8.53 -0.12 7.17
N GLY A 28 -8.18 0.23 5.93
CA GLY A 28 -8.52 1.52 5.31
C GLY A 28 -10.01 1.83 5.34
N ILE A 29 -10.86 0.84 5.05
CA ILE A 29 -12.32 0.97 5.15
C ILE A 29 -12.74 1.23 6.60
N TRP A 30 -12.19 0.46 7.53
CA TRP A 30 -12.51 0.59 8.95
C TRP A 30 -12.05 1.92 9.56
N ASP A 31 -10.86 2.39 9.21
CA ASP A 31 -10.26 3.63 9.70
C ASP A 31 -11.09 4.84 9.27
N ASN A 32 -11.61 4.80 8.04
CA ASN A 32 -12.43 5.86 7.46
C ASN A 32 -13.93 5.74 7.77
N ARG A 33 -14.35 4.80 8.63
CA ARG A 33 -15.77 4.54 8.94
C ARG A 33 -16.56 5.77 9.38
N GLU A 34 -15.92 6.75 9.99
CA GLU A 34 -16.58 7.97 10.45
C GLU A 34 -17.15 8.81 9.29
N PHE A 35 -16.69 8.56 8.05
CA PHE A 35 -17.16 9.22 6.84
C PHE A 35 -18.22 8.42 6.06
N PHE A 36 -18.83 7.38 6.67
CA PHE A 36 -19.81 6.49 6.03
C PHE A 36 -20.95 7.20 5.28
N LEU A 37 -21.29 8.44 5.64
CA LEU A 37 -22.39 9.20 5.05
C LEU A 37 -21.96 10.14 3.91
N LEU A 38 -20.66 10.22 3.59
CA LEU A 38 -20.14 11.11 2.56
C LEU A 38 -19.89 10.36 1.25
N SER A 39 -20.35 10.92 0.13
CA SER A 39 -20.16 10.32 -1.21
C SER A 39 -18.71 9.90 -1.55
N PRO A 40 -17.66 10.68 -1.21
CA PRO A 40 -16.27 10.28 -1.46
C PRO A 40 -15.85 9.01 -0.72
N PHE A 41 -16.46 8.72 0.44
CA PHE A 41 -16.13 7.53 1.22
C PHE A 41 -16.47 6.24 0.48
N TYR A 42 -17.64 6.16 -0.16
CA TYR A 42 -18.04 4.93 -0.88
C TYR A 42 -17.11 4.59 -2.03
N PHE A 43 -16.56 5.62 -2.70
CA PHE A 43 -15.60 5.41 -3.79
C PHE A 43 -14.26 4.87 -3.26
N ILE A 44 -13.72 5.46 -2.19
CA ILE A 44 -12.49 5.00 -1.53
C ILE A 44 -12.69 3.59 -0.97
N ALA A 45 -13.80 3.35 -0.26
CA ALA A 45 -14.12 2.05 0.31
C ALA A 45 -14.27 0.96 -0.77
N PHE A 46 -14.83 1.30 -1.94
CA PHE A 46 -14.90 0.38 -3.07
C PHE A 46 -13.51 0.04 -3.62
N ILE A 47 -12.61 1.01 -3.74
CA ILE A 47 -11.22 0.78 -4.17
C ILE A 47 -10.49 -0.10 -3.16
N ASP A 48 -10.56 0.23 -1.87
CA ASP A 48 -9.96 -0.55 -0.80
C ASP A 48 -10.50 -1.99 -0.78
N PHE A 49 -11.81 -2.16 -0.90
CA PHE A 49 -12.43 -3.48 -0.95
C PHE A 49 -11.98 -4.29 -2.18
N SER A 50 -11.84 -3.62 -3.32
CA SER A 50 -11.34 -4.24 -4.56
C SER A 50 -9.90 -4.71 -4.42
N PHE A 51 -9.02 -3.91 -3.80
CA PHE A 51 -7.66 -4.32 -3.49
C PHE A 51 -7.62 -5.47 -2.47
N ALA A 52 -8.47 -5.43 -1.45
CA ALA A 52 -8.56 -6.52 -0.48
C ALA A 52 -8.89 -7.85 -1.15
N ILE A 53 -9.91 -7.88 -2.03
CA ILE A 53 -10.26 -9.08 -2.80
C ILE A 53 -9.11 -9.51 -3.71
N LEU A 54 -8.50 -8.58 -4.44
CA LEU A 54 -7.39 -8.87 -5.35
C LEU A 54 -6.21 -9.51 -4.62
N PHE A 55 -5.82 -8.98 -3.47
CA PHE A 55 -4.71 -9.51 -2.70
C PHE A 55 -5.04 -10.81 -1.98
N LEU A 56 -6.28 -11.01 -1.50
CA LEU A 56 -6.73 -12.32 -1.02
C LEU A 56 -6.68 -13.36 -2.15
N TYR A 57 -7.09 -13.00 -3.36
CA TYR A 57 -6.94 -13.87 -4.52
C TYR A 57 -5.47 -14.23 -4.77
N PHE A 58 -4.54 -13.26 -4.70
CA PHE A 58 -3.11 -13.55 -4.81
C PHE A 58 -2.58 -14.47 -3.69
N VAL A 59 -3.09 -14.38 -2.45
CA VAL A 59 -2.72 -15.29 -1.36
C VAL A 59 -3.08 -16.73 -1.71
N PHE A 60 -4.35 -16.97 -2.05
CA PHE A 60 -4.86 -18.33 -2.28
C PHE A 60 -4.35 -18.91 -3.61
N SER A 61 -4.39 -18.12 -4.68
CA SER A 61 -4.07 -18.55 -6.05
C SER A 61 -2.62 -18.29 -6.46
N PHE A 62 -1.73 -17.91 -5.53
CA PHE A 62 -0.35 -17.49 -5.82
C PHE A 62 0.40 -18.36 -6.84
N LYS A 63 0.40 -19.68 -6.65
CA LYS A 63 1.12 -20.61 -7.52
C LYS A 63 0.64 -20.55 -8.97
N SER A 64 -0.68 -20.49 -9.19
CA SER A 64 -1.27 -20.39 -10.53
C SER A 64 -0.96 -19.01 -11.12
N VAL A 65 -1.22 -17.93 -10.37
CA VAL A 65 -0.98 -16.54 -10.82
C VAL A 65 0.46 -16.32 -11.26
N VAL A 66 1.44 -16.83 -10.52
CA VAL A 66 2.85 -16.62 -10.84
C VAL A 66 3.33 -17.45 -12.02
N ASN A 67 2.77 -18.65 -12.23
CA ASN A 67 3.18 -19.51 -13.33
C ASN A 67 2.47 -19.15 -14.64
N GLU A 68 1.19 -18.79 -14.58
CA GLU A 68 0.35 -18.57 -15.75
C GLU A 68 0.30 -17.09 -16.14
N THR A 69 0.29 -16.18 -15.17
CA THR A 69 0.04 -14.76 -15.40
C THR A 69 0.84 -13.83 -14.46
N PRO A 70 2.18 -13.93 -14.42
CA PRO A 70 3.01 -13.17 -13.47
C PRO A 70 2.86 -11.64 -13.61
N GLN A 71 2.51 -11.16 -14.81
CA GLN A 71 2.24 -9.75 -15.07
C GLN A 71 1.07 -9.20 -14.25
N TYR A 72 0.04 -9.99 -13.93
CA TYR A 72 -1.11 -9.50 -13.15
C TYR A 72 -0.74 -9.27 -11.69
N LEU A 73 0.14 -10.09 -11.12
CA LEU A 73 0.67 -9.87 -9.78
C LEU A 73 1.50 -8.57 -9.74
N LEU A 74 2.34 -8.35 -10.74
CA LEU A 74 3.13 -7.13 -10.88
C LEU A 74 2.22 -5.89 -11.00
N TYR A 75 1.24 -5.93 -11.90
CA TYR A 75 0.32 -4.81 -12.12
C TYR A 75 -0.55 -4.54 -10.89
N GLY A 76 -1.00 -5.57 -10.19
CA GLY A 76 -1.75 -5.40 -8.94
C GLY A 76 -0.93 -4.69 -7.86
N ILE A 77 0.34 -5.05 -7.71
CA ILE A 77 1.24 -4.41 -6.74
C ILE A 77 1.57 -2.96 -7.15
N LEU A 78 1.81 -2.71 -8.43
CA LEU A 78 2.05 -1.35 -8.94
C LEU A 78 0.81 -0.46 -8.81
N ALA A 79 -0.37 -0.98 -9.10
CA ALA A 79 -1.63 -0.26 -8.92
C ALA A 79 -1.87 0.07 -7.45
N PHE A 80 -1.60 -0.87 -6.54
CA PHE A 80 -1.73 -0.64 -5.11
C PHE A 80 -0.73 0.38 -4.58
N TRP A 81 0.52 0.36 -5.08
CA TRP A 81 1.52 1.38 -4.78
C TRP A 81 1.06 2.78 -5.23
N ALA A 82 0.62 2.91 -6.48
CA ALA A 82 0.15 4.17 -7.03
C ALA A 82 -1.06 4.70 -6.25
N TYR A 83 -2.00 3.80 -5.89
CA TYR A 83 -3.14 4.14 -5.05
C TYR A 83 -2.72 4.61 -3.66
N THR A 84 -1.86 3.86 -2.97
CA THR A 84 -1.40 4.21 -1.61
C THR A 84 -0.78 5.61 -1.56
N ILE A 85 0.09 5.91 -2.53
CA ILE A 85 0.75 7.23 -2.61
C ILE A 85 -0.25 8.33 -2.97
N SER A 86 -1.07 8.12 -4.00
CA SER A 86 -2.01 9.15 -4.45
C SER A 86 -3.07 9.44 -3.39
N ALA A 87 -3.63 8.42 -2.74
CA ALA A 87 -4.60 8.57 -1.65
C ALA A 87 -3.97 9.31 -0.46
N GLY A 88 -2.74 8.96 -0.06
CA GLY A 88 -2.04 9.65 1.02
C GLY A 88 -1.76 11.12 0.69
N ILE A 89 -1.25 11.44 -0.51
CA ILE A 89 -0.99 12.82 -0.93
C ILE A 89 -2.28 13.64 -0.96
N ILE A 90 -3.34 13.11 -1.58
CA ILE A 90 -4.64 13.78 -1.68
C ILE A 90 -5.22 14.00 -0.28
N GLY A 91 -5.18 12.99 0.58
CA GLY A 91 -5.65 13.08 1.96
C GLY A 91 -4.96 14.19 2.74
N SER A 92 -3.63 14.26 2.65
CA SER A 92 -2.83 15.31 3.32
C SER A 92 -3.11 16.70 2.77
N ILE A 93 -3.32 16.85 1.46
CA ILE A 93 -3.70 18.13 0.83
C ILE A 93 -5.09 18.57 1.30
N VAL A 94 -6.09 17.69 1.21
CA VAL A 94 -7.47 18.00 1.59
C VAL A 94 -7.54 18.37 3.07
N ARG A 95 -6.85 17.63 3.94
CA ARG A 95 -6.75 17.95 5.37
C ARG A 95 -6.12 19.33 5.58
N SER A 96 -4.97 19.59 4.96
CA SER A 96 -4.26 20.87 5.08
C SER A 96 -5.07 22.06 4.58
N GLN A 97 -5.89 21.88 3.54
CA GLN A 97 -6.81 22.90 3.04
C GLN A 97 -7.99 23.16 3.99
N SER A 98 -8.49 22.13 4.67
CA SER A 98 -9.68 22.24 5.54
C SER A 98 -9.43 22.99 6.85
N ILE A 99 -8.28 22.77 7.49
CA ILE A 99 -7.96 23.33 8.81
C ILE A 99 -6.76 24.28 8.80
N GLY A 100 -6.08 24.42 7.66
CA GLY A 100 -4.88 25.23 7.51
C GLY A 100 -3.59 24.43 7.79
N LEU A 101 -2.52 24.77 7.06
CA LEU A 101 -1.25 24.04 7.10
C LEU A 101 -0.55 24.14 8.46
N ILE A 102 -0.62 25.30 9.12
CA ILE A 102 -0.03 25.53 10.45
C ILE A 102 -0.73 24.65 11.50
N GLU A 103 -2.05 24.63 11.48
CA GLU A 103 -2.84 23.85 12.45
C GLU A 103 -2.69 22.35 12.20
N THR A 104 -2.62 21.94 10.93
CA THR A 104 -2.32 20.54 10.56
C THR A 104 -0.97 20.10 11.11
N ALA A 105 0.07 20.92 10.93
CA ALA A 105 1.41 20.64 11.45
C ALA A 105 1.43 20.57 12.99
N ARG A 106 0.66 21.45 13.65
CA ARG A 106 0.50 21.43 15.11
C ARG A 106 -0.16 20.14 15.60
N ILE A 107 -1.24 19.70 14.96
CA ILE A 107 -1.98 18.48 15.34
C ILE A 107 -1.18 17.21 15.02
N ALA A 108 -0.38 17.20 13.95
CA ALA A 108 0.41 16.04 13.52
C ALA A 108 1.61 15.70 14.42
N GLY A 109 1.85 16.46 15.50
CA GLY A 109 2.96 16.21 16.43
C GLY A 109 3.67 17.46 16.94
N GLY A 110 3.04 18.65 16.83
CA GLY A 110 3.65 19.91 17.21
C GLY A 110 4.75 20.38 16.25
N TYR A 111 4.69 19.95 14.99
CA TYR A 111 5.70 20.28 14.00
C TYR A 111 5.61 21.75 13.54
N THR A 112 6.75 22.31 13.16
CA THR A 112 6.78 23.47 12.26
C THR A 112 6.31 23.06 10.87
N VAL A 113 5.81 24.01 10.06
CA VAL A 113 5.34 23.72 8.70
C VAL A 113 6.41 23.00 7.83
N PRO A 114 7.68 23.43 7.79
CA PRO A 114 8.71 22.72 7.01
C PRO A 114 8.95 21.28 7.49
N THR A 115 8.98 21.07 8.81
CA THR A 115 9.15 19.72 9.37
C THR A 115 7.96 18.81 9.08
N PHE A 116 6.74 19.35 9.07
CA PHE A 116 5.54 18.61 8.68
C PHE A 116 5.61 18.19 7.21
N ILE A 117 5.96 19.09 6.29
CA ILE A 117 6.09 18.78 4.85
C ILE A 117 7.13 17.66 4.63
N LEU A 118 8.28 17.74 5.32
CA LEU A 118 9.31 16.71 5.21
C LEU A 118 8.84 15.35 5.76
N SER A 119 8.09 15.36 6.87
CA SER A 119 7.48 14.17 7.45
C SER A 119 6.48 13.54 6.47
N GLU A 120 5.59 14.33 5.88
CA GLU A 120 4.63 13.86 4.88
C GLU A 120 5.34 13.22 3.67
N LEU A 121 6.37 13.86 3.12
CA LEU A 121 7.16 13.28 2.03
C LEU A 121 7.79 11.94 2.43
N LEU A 122 8.30 11.83 3.65
CA LEU A 122 8.92 10.60 4.15
C LEU A 122 7.89 9.48 4.31
N TYR A 123 6.78 9.74 5.01
CA TYR A 123 5.81 8.72 5.40
C TYR A 123 4.80 8.37 4.32
N VAL A 124 4.42 9.34 3.47
CA VAL A 124 3.42 9.13 2.40
C VAL A 124 4.07 8.63 1.12
N VAL A 125 5.30 9.06 0.81
CA VAL A 125 5.92 8.77 -0.48
C VAL A 125 7.12 7.84 -0.35
N LEU A 126 8.14 8.23 0.41
CA LEU A 126 9.43 7.54 0.42
C LEU A 126 9.36 6.16 1.07
N LEU A 127 8.82 6.07 2.29
CA LEU A 127 8.75 4.81 3.03
C LEU A 127 7.86 3.78 2.32
N PRO A 128 6.63 4.11 1.85
CA PRO A 128 5.85 3.19 1.03
C PRO A 128 6.63 2.78 -0.22
N SER A 129 7.22 3.71 -0.97
CA SER A 129 7.97 3.38 -2.19
C SER A 129 9.12 2.40 -1.93
N ILE A 130 9.88 2.59 -0.86
CA ILE A 130 10.95 1.66 -0.46
C ILE A 130 10.37 0.27 -0.20
N MET A 131 9.28 0.17 0.57
CA MET A 131 8.62 -1.11 0.84
C MET A 131 8.19 -1.81 -0.47
N PHE A 132 7.56 -1.07 -1.39
CA PHE A 132 7.14 -1.63 -2.68
C PHE A 132 8.34 -2.05 -3.56
N LEU A 133 9.43 -1.29 -3.56
CA LEU A 133 10.66 -1.68 -4.27
C LEU A 133 11.25 -2.99 -3.73
N PHE A 134 11.23 -3.20 -2.41
CA PHE A 134 11.62 -4.48 -1.81
C PHE A 134 10.73 -5.63 -2.30
N ILE A 135 9.42 -5.43 -2.37
CA ILE A 135 8.47 -6.45 -2.84
C ILE A 135 8.73 -6.79 -4.31
N LEU A 136 8.92 -5.78 -5.15
CA LEU A 136 9.26 -5.96 -6.57
C LEU A 136 10.59 -6.70 -6.75
N TYR A 137 11.58 -6.40 -5.91
CA TYR A 137 12.85 -7.12 -5.89
C TYR A 137 12.66 -8.61 -5.57
N PHE A 138 11.85 -8.94 -4.56
CA PHE A 138 11.55 -10.35 -4.21
C PHE A 138 10.81 -11.09 -5.33
N LEU A 139 9.83 -10.44 -5.98
CA LEU A 139 9.13 -11.01 -7.12
C LEU A 139 10.05 -11.32 -8.29
N ARG A 140 10.91 -10.37 -8.64
CA ARG A 140 11.90 -10.54 -9.71
C ARG A 140 12.87 -11.67 -9.39
N THR A 141 13.29 -11.78 -8.14
CA THR A 141 14.23 -12.81 -7.69
C THR A 141 13.58 -14.20 -7.75
N TYR A 142 12.32 -14.32 -7.34
CA TYR A 142 11.55 -15.56 -7.49
C TYR A 142 11.40 -15.97 -8.95
N SER A 143 11.01 -15.04 -9.84
CA SER A 143 10.81 -15.33 -11.28
C SER A 143 12.10 -15.78 -11.99
N ARG A 144 13.28 -15.40 -11.50
CA ARG A 144 14.57 -15.86 -12.05
C ARG A 144 15.00 -17.24 -11.53
N SER A 145 14.36 -17.72 -10.46
CA SER A 145 14.68 -19.00 -9.82
C SER A 145 13.80 -20.17 -10.30
N THR A 146 12.81 -19.87 -11.15
CA THR A 146 11.89 -20.81 -11.80
C THR A 146 12.23 -20.93 -13.27
#